data_AF-A0AA38ZBH6-F1
#
_entry.id   AF-A0AA38ZBH6-F1
#
_cell.length_a   1.000
_cell.length_b   1.000
_cell.length_c   1.000
_cell.angle_alpha   90.00
_cell.angle_beta   90.00
_cell.angle_gamma   90.00
#
_symmetry.space_group_name_H-M   'P 1'
#
loop_
_entity.id
_entity.type
_entity.pdbx_description
1 polymer ?
#
loop_
_entity_poly.entity_id
_entity_poly.type
_entity_poly.pdbx_seq_one_letter_code
_entity_poly.pdbx_strand_id
1 'polypeptide(L)'
;MGWFGVQSSSILVAVSMIFSWMYLGNTTVNVHGKTSRNEMLKMGKCDIYEGSWVVDETYPMYNSSSCPYIRKEFNCQKYGRPDQLYLQYRWQPRDCDLPGFDGKDFLRRFKGKKIMYVGDSLSLNHWQSMVCLLYVVVSDQSRILRETNDTISTFVFQDYDLSVMLFHSQYLVDIENEQNGRILKLDSLKNGEIWKNIDILVFNTWLWWYRTGPKQPWDYVQDGDNILKDMDRMLAFQKGLMTWAKWVDSEVDLTKTQVFFQGISPSHYK
;
A
#
# COMPACT_ATOMS: atom_id res chain seq x y z
N MET A 1 12.23 19.10 -39.88
CA MET A 1 12.28 17.78 -40.56
C MET A 1 13.38 16.95 -39.89
N GLY A 2 13.11 15.68 -39.56
CA GLY A 2 14.02 14.69 -38.93
C GLY A 2 13.99 14.72 -37.39
N TRP A 3 13.31 13.82 -36.64
CA TRP A 3 13.55 12.37 -36.37
C TRP A 3 14.92 12.13 -35.70
N PHE A 4 15.16 11.44 -34.56
CA PHE A 4 14.51 10.41 -33.72
C PHE A 4 15.04 10.53 -32.26
N GLY A 5 14.36 10.00 -31.24
CA GLY A 5 14.95 9.84 -29.90
C GLY A 5 14.00 9.42 -28.76
N VAL A 6 13.61 8.14 -28.77
CA VAL A 6 12.96 7.30 -27.74
C VAL A 6 13.22 7.67 -26.26
N GLN A 7 12.17 7.80 -25.43
CA GLN A 7 12.00 6.96 -24.23
C GLN A 7 10.56 6.95 -23.70
N SER A 8 9.92 5.82 -23.94
CA SER A 8 8.67 5.32 -23.38
C SER A 8 8.88 4.80 -21.96
N SER A 9 7.82 4.88 -21.13
CA SER A 9 7.47 4.06 -19.93
C SER A 9 7.17 4.94 -18.72
N SER A 10 5.90 5.26 -18.45
CA SER A 10 4.92 4.47 -17.66
C SER A 10 4.73 5.09 -16.28
N ILE A 11 3.64 5.85 -16.16
CA ILE A 11 3.18 6.58 -14.98
C ILE A 11 2.57 5.60 -13.99
N LEU A 12 2.91 5.77 -12.72
CA LEU A 12 2.90 4.74 -11.71
C LEU A 12 1.58 4.38 -11.05
N VAL A 13 1.39 3.05 -11.00
CA VAL A 13 0.84 2.16 -9.96
C VAL A 13 0.20 2.83 -8.75
N ALA A 14 -1.12 3.02 -8.83
CA ALA A 14 -1.98 3.33 -7.70
C ALA A 14 -3.24 2.46 -7.67
N VAL A 15 -3.13 1.15 -7.97
CA VAL A 15 -4.09 0.11 -7.53
C VAL A 15 -3.34 -1.23 -7.49
N SER A 16 -2.85 -1.65 -6.32
CA SER A 16 -2.32 -3.01 -6.14
C SER A 16 -2.76 -3.51 -4.77
N MET A 17 -3.03 -4.82 -4.68
CA MET A 17 -3.26 -5.63 -3.46
C MET A 17 -4.71 -6.04 -3.16
N ILE A 18 -5.31 -6.87 -4.02
CA ILE A 18 -6.41 -7.77 -3.59
C ILE A 18 -6.24 -9.25 -4.02
N PHE A 19 -5.36 -9.65 -4.95
CA PHE A 19 -5.48 -11.02 -5.53
C PHE A 19 -4.20 -11.85 -5.70
N SER A 20 -3.40 -12.05 -4.64
CA SER A 20 -2.31 -13.06 -4.68
C SER A 20 -2.66 -14.44 -4.08
N TRP A 21 -3.93 -14.73 -3.74
CA TRP A 21 -4.33 -15.99 -3.10
C TRP A 21 -5.40 -16.78 -3.85
N MET A 22 -5.07 -17.24 -5.06
CA MET A 22 -5.76 -18.41 -5.65
C MET A 22 -4.87 -19.64 -5.83
N TYR A 23 -3.57 -19.59 -5.52
CA TYR A 23 -2.65 -20.59 -6.06
C TYR A 23 -1.93 -21.54 -5.11
N LEU A 24 -1.97 -21.40 -3.78
CA LEU A 24 -1.33 -22.41 -2.90
C LEU A 24 -2.13 -22.62 -1.61
N GLY A 25 -3.15 -23.47 -1.69
CA GLY A 25 -3.91 -23.93 -0.53
C GLY A 25 -5.05 -24.84 -0.96
N ASN A 26 -4.91 -26.14 -0.73
CA ASN A 26 -5.97 -27.14 -0.95
C ASN A 26 -7.12 -26.90 0.05
N THR A 27 -8.00 -25.95 -0.25
CA THR A 27 -9.34 -25.87 0.35
C THR A 27 -10.31 -25.39 -0.71
N THR A 28 -11.25 -26.26 -1.08
CA THR A 28 -12.34 -25.97 -2.01
C THR A 28 -13.21 -24.84 -1.45
N VAL A 29 -13.02 -23.61 -1.95
CA VAL A 29 -13.96 -22.51 -1.74
C VAL A 29 -14.82 -22.38 -3.00
N ASN A 30 -16.08 -22.81 -2.89
CA ASN A 30 -17.09 -22.58 -3.92
C ASN A 30 -17.41 -21.08 -3.97
N VAL A 31 -16.78 -20.36 -4.91
CA VAL A 31 -17.20 -19.01 -5.30
C VAL A 31 -18.50 -19.14 -6.08
N HIS A 32 -19.62 -18.77 -5.46
CA HIS A 32 -20.90 -18.66 -6.16
C HIS A 32 -20.97 -17.29 -6.87
N GLY A 33 -20.19 -17.19 -7.93
CA GLY A 33 -20.21 -16.19 -8.98
C GLY A 33 -19.61 -16.90 -10.19
N LYS A 34 -20.34 -16.97 -11.31
CA LYS A 34 -19.93 -17.72 -12.51
C LYS A 34 -18.71 -17.06 -13.18
N THR A 35 -17.54 -17.17 -12.58
CA THR A 35 -16.26 -16.97 -13.25
C THR A 35 -15.83 -18.34 -13.74
N SER A 36 -15.70 -18.50 -15.05
CA SER A 36 -15.34 -19.78 -15.66
C SER A 36 -13.96 -20.22 -15.17
N ARG A 37 -13.77 -21.52 -14.89
CA ARG A 37 -12.48 -22.13 -14.56
C ARG A 37 -11.38 -21.79 -15.61
N ASN A 38 -11.78 -21.43 -16.84
CA ASN A 38 -10.89 -20.95 -17.90
C ASN A 38 -10.35 -19.51 -17.69
N GLU A 39 -11.06 -18.62 -16.98
CA GLU A 39 -10.60 -17.25 -16.70
C GLU A 39 -9.57 -17.22 -15.58
N MET A 40 -9.74 -18.05 -14.53
CA MET A 40 -8.73 -18.26 -13.49
C MET A 40 -7.39 -18.81 -14.03
N LEU A 41 -7.44 -19.67 -15.05
CA LEU A 41 -6.25 -20.25 -15.69
C LEU A 41 -5.55 -19.26 -16.64
N LYS A 42 -6.27 -18.27 -17.20
CA LYS A 42 -5.67 -17.17 -17.98
C LYS A 42 -4.92 -16.17 -17.09
N MET A 43 -5.43 -15.90 -15.88
CA MET A 43 -4.84 -14.93 -14.96
C MET A 43 -3.42 -15.30 -14.50
N GLY A 44 -3.08 -16.59 -14.44
CA GLY A 44 -1.73 -17.06 -14.08
C GLY A 44 -0.65 -16.75 -15.12
N LYS A 45 -1.02 -16.21 -16.29
CA LYS A 45 -0.11 -15.71 -17.34
C LYS A 45 -0.21 -14.19 -17.56
N CYS A 46 -1.04 -13.49 -16.80
CA CYS A 46 -1.23 -12.06 -16.97
C CYS A 46 -0.27 -11.29 -16.06
N ASP A 47 0.70 -10.60 -16.65
CA ASP A 47 1.44 -9.59 -15.93
C ASP A 47 0.56 -8.35 -15.74
N ILE A 48 0.06 -8.17 -14.51
CA ILE A 48 -0.82 -7.04 -14.16
C ILE A 48 -0.09 -5.70 -14.11
N TYR A 49 1.25 -5.70 -14.20
CA TYR A 49 2.09 -4.49 -14.15
C TYR A 49 2.48 -3.99 -15.55
N GLU A 50 2.25 -4.79 -16.59
CA GLU A 50 2.45 -4.39 -17.97
C GLU A 50 1.11 -4.06 -18.65
N GLY A 51 0.97 -2.82 -19.10
CA GLY A 51 -0.30 -2.33 -19.62
C GLY A 51 -0.25 -0.85 -19.98
N SER A 52 -1.43 -0.25 -20.04
CA SER A 52 -1.58 1.18 -20.32
C SER A 52 -2.74 1.79 -19.54
N TRP A 53 -2.70 3.11 -19.40
CA TRP A 53 -3.83 3.88 -18.89
C TRP A 53 -4.84 4.09 -20.00
N VAL A 54 -6.10 3.74 -19.73
CA VAL A 54 -7.24 3.94 -20.64
C VAL A 54 -8.27 4.83 -19.97
N VAL A 55 -9.00 5.61 -20.76
CA VAL A 55 -10.13 6.41 -20.27
C VAL A 55 -11.34 5.49 -20.11
N ASP A 56 -11.99 5.56 -18.96
CA ASP A 56 -13.15 4.77 -18.58
C ASP A 56 -14.20 5.70 -17.92
N GLU A 57 -15.34 5.87 -18.57
CA GLU A 57 -16.41 6.76 -18.10
C GLU A 57 -17.10 6.25 -16.83
N THR A 58 -16.87 4.99 -16.44
CA THR A 58 -17.38 4.44 -15.17
C THR A 58 -16.57 4.90 -13.95
N TYR A 59 -15.41 5.54 -14.18
CA TYR A 59 -14.54 6.08 -13.13
C TYR A 59 -14.86 7.55 -12.80
N PRO A 60 -14.59 8.00 -11.56
CA PRO A 60 -13.91 7.28 -10.48
C PRO A 60 -14.83 6.30 -9.74
N MET A 61 -14.24 5.27 -9.12
CA MET A 61 -14.97 4.27 -8.31
C MET A 61 -15.76 4.87 -7.13
N TYR A 62 -15.42 6.09 -6.70
CA TYR A 62 -16.16 6.84 -5.71
C TYR A 62 -15.98 8.34 -5.92
N ASN A 63 -16.96 9.12 -5.48
CA ASN A 63 -16.82 10.57 -5.41
C ASN A 63 -16.06 10.96 -4.14
N SER A 64 -14.93 11.67 -4.27
CA SER A 64 -14.12 12.10 -3.14
C SER A 64 -14.89 12.96 -2.13
N SER A 65 -15.90 13.70 -2.57
CA SER A 65 -16.75 14.52 -1.70
C SER A 65 -17.65 13.70 -0.78
N SER A 66 -17.90 12.44 -1.11
CA SER A 66 -18.73 11.52 -0.31
C SER A 66 -17.94 10.87 0.84
N CYS A 67 -16.61 11.01 0.88
CA CYS A 67 -15.77 10.46 1.94
C CYS A 67 -15.17 11.59 2.81
N PRO A 68 -15.58 11.74 4.08
CA PRO A 68 -15.11 12.83 4.94
C PRO A 68 -13.66 12.63 5.43
N TYR A 69 -13.08 11.45 5.22
CA TYR A 69 -11.78 11.08 5.76
C TYR A 69 -10.61 11.40 4.85
N ILE A 70 -10.82 11.95 3.65
CA ILE A 70 -9.74 12.36 2.77
C ILE A 70 -9.05 13.59 3.36
N ARG A 71 -7.75 13.46 3.62
CA ARG A 71 -6.90 14.54 4.13
C ARG A 71 -6.86 15.71 3.16
N LYS A 72 -6.61 16.92 3.67
CA LYS A 72 -6.59 18.13 2.84
C LYS A 72 -5.59 18.00 1.68
N GLU A 73 -4.44 17.37 1.94
CA GLU A 73 -3.35 17.22 0.99
C GLU A 73 -3.72 16.33 -0.21
N PHE A 74 -4.74 15.48 -0.08
CA PHE A 74 -5.19 14.55 -1.12
C PHE A 74 -6.54 14.94 -1.75
N ASN A 75 -7.25 15.93 -1.22
CA ASN A 75 -8.59 16.29 -1.69
C ASN A 75 -8.57 17.38 -2.77
N CYS A 76 -8.01 17.06 -3.94
CA CYS A 76 -7.80 18.05 -5.01
C CYS A 76 -9.09 18.77 -5.44
N GLN A 77 -10.20 18.05 -5.55
CA GLN A 77 -11.49 18.64 -5.97
C GLN A 77 -12.00 19.65 -4.95
N LYS A 78 -11.99 19.31 -3.65
CA LYS A 78 -12.39 20.24 -2.59
C LYS A 78 -11.51 21.49 -2.53
N TYR A 79 -10.25 21.37 -2.90
CA TYR A 79 -9.28 22.47 -2.91
C TYR A 79 -9.10 23.13 -4.30
N GLY A 80 -10.12 23.02 -5.15
CA GLY A 80 -10.28 23.90 -6.31
C GLY A 80 -9.60 23.44 -7.60
N ARG A 81 -9.16 22.17 -7.68
CA ARG A 81 -8.71 21.60 -8.96
C ARG A 81 -9.90 21.49 -9.93
N PRO A 82 -9.88 22.19 -11.09
CA PRO A 82 -11.05 22.27 -11.97
C PRO A 82 -11.16 21.11 -12.97
N ASP A 83 -10.04 20.50 -13.36
CA ASP A 83 -10.04 19.38 -14.31
C ASP A 83 -10.45 18.07 -13.64
N GLN A 84 -11.22 17.24 -14.36
CA GLN A 84 -11.72 15.94 -13.85
C GLN A 84 -11.22 14.75 -14.65
N LEU A 85 -10.56 14.95 -15.79
CA LEU A 85 -10.10 13.86 -16.66
C LEU A 85 -9.17 12.88 -15.93
N TYR A 86 -8.37 13.37 -14.97
CA TYR A 86 -7.48 12.51 -14.18
C TYR A 86 -8.23 11.45 -13.35
N LEU A 87 -9.51 11.66 -13.05
CA LEU A 87 -10.34 10.72 -12.30
C LEU A 87 -10.88 9.58 -13.16
N GLN A 88 -10.88 9.73 -14.49
CA GLN A 88 -11.46 8.78 -15.44
C GLN A 88 -10.46 7.75 -15.96
N TYR A 89 -9.21 7.78 -15.49
CA TYR A 89 -8.19 6.84 -15.94
C TYR A 89 -8.26 5.53 -15.15
N ARG A 90 -8.32 4.42 -15.88
CA ARG A 90 -8.19 3.05 -15.38
C ARG A 90 -6.93 2.40 -15.95
N TRP A 91 -6.25 1.61 -15.13
CA TRP A 91 -5.15 0.77 -15.59
C TRP A 91 -5.69 -0.49 -16.29
N GLN A 92 -5.21 -0.76 -17.50
CA GLN A 92 -5.56 -1.94 -18.29
C GLN A 92 -4.31 -2.77 -18.55
N PRO A 93 -4.15 -3.94 -17.91
CA PRO A 93 -3.10 -4.89 -18.26
C PRO A 93 -3.21 -5.31 -19.73
N ARG A 94 -2.06 -5.61 -20.35
CA ARG A 94 -1.97 -5.96 -21.76
C ARG A 94 -2.70 -7.26 -22.09
N ASP A 95 -2.55 -8.25 -21.22
CA ASP A 95 -2.91 -9.65 -21.52
C ASP A 95 -4.15 -10.15 -20.74
N CYS A 96 -4.79 -9.29 -19.95
CA CYS A 96 -6.03 -9.61 -19.25
C CYS A 96 -6.82 -8.37 -18.82
N ASP A 97 -8.09 -8.60 -18.50
CA ASP A 97 -8.98 -7.62 -17.89
C ASP A 97 -8.98 -7.79 -16.37
N LEU A 98 -8.77 -6.69 -15.65
CA LEU A 98 -8.95 -6.68 -14.21
C LEU A 98 -10.44 -6.63 -13.88
N PRO A 99 -10.92 -7.44 -12.92
CA PRO A 99 -12.28 -7.33 -12.44
C PRO A 99 -12.48 -5.95 -11.80
N GLY A 100 -13.65 -5.34 -12.06
CA GLY A 100 -14.05 -4.12 -11.38
C GLY A 100 -14.09 -4.31 -9.86
N PHE A 101 -13.75 -3.26 -9.11
CA PHE A 101 -13.79 -3.31 -7.65
C PHE A 101 -15.25 -3.23 -7.16
N ASP A 102 -15.66 -4.23 -6.37
CA ASP A 102 -16.94 -4.25 -5.65
C ASP A 102 -16.67 -4.16 -4.15
N GLY A 103 -16.93 -2.99 -3.56
CA GLY A 103 -16.71 -2.75 -2.13
C GLY A 103 -17.58 -3.60 -1.22
N LYS A 104 -18.83 -3.92 -1.60
CA LYS A 104 -19.70 -4.78 -0.78
C LYS A 104 -19.20 -6.22 -0.78
N ASP A 105 -18.72 -6.66 -1.92
CA ASP A 105 -18.12 -7.97 -2.05
C ASP A 105 -16.77 -8.08 -1.34
N PHE A 106 -15.96 -7.01 -1.37
CA PHE A 106 -14.74 -6.90 -0.56
C PHE A 106 -15.05 -7.04 0.93
N LEU A 107 -15.99 -6.26 1.46
CA LEU A 107 -16.41 -6.31 2.85
C LEU A 107 -16.86 -7.71 3.28
N ARG A 108 -17.63 -8.41 2.43
CA ARG A 108 -18.07 -9.79 2.69
C ARG A 108 -16.91 -10.79 2.67
N ARG A 109 -15.99 -10.68 1.70
CA ARG A 109 -14.85 -11.59 1.54
C ARG A 109 -13.85 -11.46 2.68
N PHE A 110 -13.63 -10.25 3.18
CA PHE A 110 -12.69 -9.96 4.27
C PHE A 110 -13.38 -9.82 5.63
N LYS A 111 -14.55 -10.44 5.81
CA LYS A 111 -15.24 -10.46 7.10
C LYS A 111 -14.36 -11.10 8.19
N GLY A 112 -14.22 -10.44 9.34
CA GLY A 112 -13.41 -10.91 10.47
C GLY A 112 -11.90 -10.81 10.26
N LYS A 113 -11.44 -9.99 9.31
CA LYS A 113 -10.01 -9.85 8.94
C LYS A 113 -9.43 -8.52 9.38
N LYS A 114 -8.10 -8.49 9.48
CA LYS A 114 -7.30 -7.27 9.71
C LYS A 114 -6.39 -7.02 8.52
N ILE A 115 -6.48 -5.81 7.98
CA ILE A 115 -5.63 -5.32 6.90
C ILE A 115 -4.81 -4.16 7.45
N MET A 116 -3.49 -4.20 7.35
CA MET A 116 -2.63 -3.13 7.84
C MET A 116 -1.72 -2.61 6.74
N TYR A 117 -1.78 -1.30 6.54
CA TYR A 117 -0.85 -0.53 5.72
C TYR A 117 0.30 -0.06 6.61
N VAL A 118 1.53 -0.40 6.23
CA VAL A 118 2.74 -0.11 7.01
C VAL A 118 3.72 0.63 6.13
N GLY A 119 3.97 1.89 6.44
CA GLY A 119 4.91 2.66 5.62
C GLY A 119 4.86 4.16 5.81
N ASP A 120 5.39 4.86 4.81
CA ASP A 120 5.45 6.32 4.80
C ASP A 120 4.10 6.97 4.41
N SER A 121 4.14 8.25 4.00
CA SER A 121 2.95 9.00 3.60
C SER A 121 2.19 8.39 2.40
N LEU A 122 2.83 7.55 1.58
CA LEU A 122 2.18 6.84 0.49
C LEU A 122 1.28 5.71 1.02
N SER A 123 1.71 5.00 2.07
CA SER A 123 0.85 4.03 2.77
C SER A 123 -0.37 4.71 3.38
N LEU A 124 -0.19 5.89 3.98
CA LEU A 124 -1.32 6.72 4.44
C LEU A 124 -2.28 7.05 3.29
N ASN A 125 -1.76 7.47 2.14
CA ASN A 125 -2.60 7.81 0.99
C ASN A 125 -3.37 6.58 0.46
N HIS A 126 -2.70 5.44 0.36
CA HIS A 126 -3.31 4.17 -0.09
C HIS A 126 -4.38 3.68 0.90
N TRP A 127 -4.08 3.70 2.20
CA TRP A 127 -5.03 3.38 3.26
C TRP A 127 -6.28 4.27 3.20
N GLN A 128 -6.14 5.58 3.03
CA GLN A 128 -7.30 6.48 2.89
C GLN A 128 -8.13 6.16 1.64
N SER A 129 -7.50 5.80 0.52
CA SER A 129 -8.21 5.39 -0.68
C SER A 129 -9.05 4.13 -0.43
N MET A 130 -8.46 3.12 0.23
CA MET A 130 -9.17 1.88 0.58
C MET A 130 -10.33 2.16 1.54
N VAL A 131 -10.10 2.94 2.60
CA VAL A 131 -11.17 3.31 3.54
C VAL A 131 -12.31 4.01 2.82
N CYS A 132 -12.04 4.96 1.92
CA CYS A 132 -13.08 5.67 1.19
C CYS A 132 -13.85 4.77 0.21
N LEU A 133 -13.17 3.85 -0.48
CA LEU A 133 -13.81 2.84 -1.35
C LEU A 133 -14.82 1.99 -0.57
N LEU A 134 -14.50 1.63 0.67
CA LEU A 134 -15.38 0.84 1.53
C LEU A 134 -16.44 1.69 2.23
N TYR A 135 -16.10 2.91 2.65
CA TYR A 135 -17.01 3.83 3.33
C TYR A 135 -18.24 4.11 2.47
N VAL A 136 -18.06 4.44 1.19
CA VAL A 136 -19.18 4.86 0.32
C VAL A 136 -20.19 3.76 0.02
N VAL A 137 -19.82 2.48 0.20
CA VAL A 137 -20.73 1.34 -0.06
C VAL A 137 -21.50 0.87 1.18
N VAL A 138 -21.12 1.35 2.36
CA VAL A 138 -21.82 1.08 3.63
C VAL A 138 -23.02 2.02 3.74
N SER A 139 -24.20 1.46 4.02
CA SER A 139 -25.44 2.24 4.12
C SER A 139 -25.57 3.01 5.43
N ASP A 140 -25.10 2.43 6.54
CA ASP A 140 -25.11 3.08 7.85
C ASP A 140 -23.69 3.42 8.30
N GLN A 141 -23.31 4.68 8.12
CA GLN A 141 -21.97 5.17 8.45
C GLN A 141 -21.69 5.19 9.96
N SER A 142 -22.72 5.11 10.82
CA SER A 142 -22.54 4.99 12.28
C SER A 142 -21.92 3.66 12.68
N ARG A 143 -21.96 2.66 11.79
CA ARG A 143 -21.35 1.33 11.92
C ARG A 143 -19.88 1.30 11.52
N ILE A 144 -19.29 2.47 11.25
CA ILE A 144 -17.86 2.62 10.97
C ILE A 144 -17.23 3.38 12.13
N LEU A 145 -16.42 2.68 12.92
CA LEU A 145 -15.69 3.29 14.02
C LEU A 145 -14.30 3.70 13.57
N ARG A 146 -13.84 4.85 14.07
CA ARG A 146 -12.44 5.27 13.94
C ARG A 146 -11.78 5.19 15.29
N GLU A 147 -10.78 4.34 15.38
CA GLU A 147 -9.97 4.14 16.58
C GLU A 147 -8.55 4.63 16.28
N THR A 148 -8.00 5.44 17.16
CA THR A 148 -6.62 5.90 17.03
C THR A 148 -5.95 5.75 18.37
N ASN A 149 -4.89 4.95 18.42
CA ASN A 149 -3.95 4.95 19.53
C ASN A 149 -2.65 5.65 19.09
N ASP A 150 -1.64 5.71 19.97
CA ASP A 150 -0.41 6.48 19.72
C ASP A 150 0.35 6.06 18.45
N THR A 151 0.15 4.84 17.95
CA THR A 151 0.93 4.28 16.84
C THR A 151 0.10 3.81 15.65
N ILE A 152 -1.18 3.45 15.87
CA ILE A 152 -2.06 2.83 14.89
C ILE A 152 -3.34 3.64 14.73
N SER A 153 -3.70 3.92 13.48
CA SER A 153 -5.02 4.42 13.10
C SER A 153 -5.84 3.31 12.45
N THR A 154 -7.05 3.05 12.94
CA THR A 154 -7.90 1.94 12.52
C THR A 154 -9.30 2.44 12.15
N PHE A 155 -9.82 1.95 11.02
CA PHE A 155 -11.24 1.96 10.72
C PHE A 155 -11.83 0.56 10.91
N VAL A 156 -12.87 0.45 11.74
CA VAL A 156 -13.59 -0.80 12.00
C VAL A 156 -14.95 -0.74 11.32
N PHE A 157 -15.17 -1.62 10.36
CA PHE A 157 -16.45 -1.81 9.68
C PHE A 157 -17.26 -2.86 10.45
N GLN A 158 -18.07 -2.41 11.41
CA GLN A 158 -18.63 -3.27 12.47
C GLN A 158 -19.49 -4.43 11.96
N ASP A 159 -20.27 -4.22 10.89
CA ASP A 159 -21.13 -5.28 10.32
C ASP A 159 -20.34 -6.44 9.69
N TYR A 160 -19.06 -6.17 9.39
CA TYR A 160 -18.14 -7.12 8.77
C TYR A 160 -16.99 -7.51 9.69
N ASP A 161 -16.90 -6.95 10.90
CA ASP A 161 -15.77 -7.18 11.80
C ASP A 161 -14.41 -7.03 11.07
N LEU A 162 -14.33 -6.09 10.13
CA LEU A 162 -13.14 -5.82 9.31
C LEU A 162 -12.43 -4.60 9.88
N SER A 163 -11.15 -4.75 10.18
CA SER A 163 -10.28 -3.63 10.54
C SER A 163 -9.34 -3.25 9.39
N VAL A 164 -9.34 -1.98 9.02
CA VAL A 164 -8.42 -1.39 8.04
C VAL A 164 -7.52 -0.41 8.76
N MET A 165 -6.26 -0.78 8.93
CA MET A 165 -5.30 -0.21 9.86
C MET A 165 -4.15 0.49 9.13
N LEU A 166 -3.59 1.52 9.74
CA LEU A 166 -2.40 2.23 9.30
C LEU A 166 -1.39 2.28 10.44
N PHE A 167 -0.17 1.82 10.15
CA PHE A 167 1.01 1.99 11.00
C PHE A 167 2.04 2.83 10.25
N HIS A 168 2.42 3.99 10.79
CA HIS A 168 3.38 4.85 10.12
C HIS A 168 4.82 4.40 10.42
N SER A 169 5.52 3.93 9.40
CA SER A 169 6.94 3.61 9.50
C SER A 169 7.67 4.05 8.23
N GLN A 170 8.45 5.12 8.33
CA GLN A 170 9.08 5.75 7.16
C GLN A 170 10.14 4.84 6.52
N TYR A 171 10.83 4.04 7.34
CA TYR A 171 11.99 3.23 6.96
C TYR A 171 11.79 1.73 7.19
N LEU A 172 10.65 1.33 7.78
CA LEU A 172 10.37 0.00 8.34
C LEU A 172 11.26 -0.35 9.54
N VAL A 173 12.58 -0.21 9.38
CA VAL A 173 13.59 -0.33 10.43
C VAL A 173 13.56 0.82 11.43
N ASP A 174 14.14 0.59 12.60
CA ASP A 174 14.00 1.48 13.74
C ASP A 174 14.90 2.73 13.66
N ILE A 175 14.38 3.85 14.15
CA ILE A 175 15.18 5.01 14.53
C ILE A 175 15.06 5.17 16.05
N GLU A 176 16.19 5.11 16.75
CA GLU A 176 16.22 5.17 18.20
C GLU A 176 16.94 6.42 18.69
N ASN A 177 16.44 7.00 19.79
CA ASN A 177 17.15 8.06 20.49
C ASN A 177 18.14 7.43 21.47
N GLU A 178 19.43 7.61 21.20
CA GLU A 178 20.51 7.21 22.10
C GLU A 178 21.24 8.44 22.67
N GLN A 179 22.14 8.22 23.63
CA GLN A 179 22.88 9.30 24.30
C GLN A 179 23.58 10.26 23.33
N ASN A 180 24.04 9.74 22.18
CA ASN A 180 24.80 10.50 21.19
C ASN A 180 23.95 11.06 20.05
N GLY A 181 22.63 10.81 20.04
CA GLY A 181 21.71 11.30 19.00
C GLY A 181 20.75 10.23 18.48
N ARG A 182 20.04 10.55 17.40
CA ARG A 182 19.10 9.65 16.72
C ARG A 182 19.87 8.69 15.81
N ILE A 183 19.68 7.39 15.96
CA ILE A 183 20.40 6.36 15.20
C ILE A 183 19.40 5.59 14.35
N LEU A 184 19.61 5.57 13.02
CA LEU A 184 18.92 4.66 12.11
C LEU A 184 19.58 3.29 12.19
N LYS A 185 18.88 2.30 12.73
CA LYS A 185 19.40 0.93 12.94
C LYS A 185 18.98 0.03 11.79
N LEU A 186 19.89 -0.27 10.87
CA LEU A 186 19.56 -1.00 9.65
C LEU A 186 19.22 -2.48 9.86
N ASP A 187 19.56 -3.04 11.02
CA ASP A 187 19.38 -4.43 11.42
C ASP A 187 18.30 -4.63 12.52
N SER A 188 17.55 -3.57 12.86
CA SER A 188 16.52 -3.59 13.89
C SER A 188 15.12 -3.36 13.32
N LEU A 189 14.16 -4.17 13.76
CA LEU A 189 12.76 -4.12 13.35
C LEU A 189 11.81 -4.41 14.52
N LYS A 190 11.97 -3.70 15.64
CA LYS A 190 11.20 -3.89 16.89
C LYS A 190 9.69 -3.78 16.67
N ASN A 191 9.28 -2.88 15.77
CA ASN A 191 7.87 -2.71 15.41
C ASN A 191 7.26 -3.94 14.73
N GLY A 192 8.07 -4.90 14.28
CA GLY A 192 7.61 -6.16 13.69
C GLY A 192 6.64 -6.94 14.59
N GLU A 193 6.80 -6.89 15.92
CA GLU A 193 5.87 -7.56 16.85
C GLU A 193 4.41 -7.09 16.68
N ILE A 194 4.19 -5.85 16.26
CA ILE A 194 2.85 -5.28 16.05
C ILE A 194 2.19 -5.90 14.81
N TRP A 195 2.99 -6.33 13.82
CA TRP A 195 2.52 -6.73 12.49
C TRP A 195 2.22 -8.23 12.37
N LYS A 196 2.72 -9.07 13.30
CA LYS A 196 2.66 -10.54 13.21
C LYS A 196 1.25 -11.12 13.09
N ASN A 197 0.25 -10.48 13.73
CA ASN A 197 -1.12 -11.01 13.83
C ASN A 197 -2.10 -10.29 12.89
N ILE A 198 -1.63 -9.90 11.70
CA ILE A 198 -2.42 -9.23 10.67
C ILE A 198 -2.62 -10.19 9.49
N ASP A 199 -3.85 -10.30 8.99
CA ASP A 199 -4.17 -11.20 7.87
C ASP A 199 -3.64 -10.68 6.52
N ILE A 200 -3.57 -9.36 6.34
CA ILE A 200 -3.02 -8.73 5.13
C ILE A 200 -2.12 -7.56 5.51
N LEU A 201 -0.85 -7.66 5.14
CA LEU A 201 0.16 -6.63 5.32
C LEU A 201 0.49 -5.96 4.00
N VAL A 202 0.41 -4.63 3.97
CA VAL A 202 0.71 -3.79 2.82
C VAL A 202 1.86 -2.85 3.19
N PHE A 203 3.07 -3.19 2.79
CA PHE A 203 4.27 -2.41 3.10
C PHE A 203 4.59 -1.38 2.02
N ASN A 204 5.19 -0.25 2.42
CA ASN A 204 5.86 0.67 1.51
C ASN A 204 6.98 1.42 2.22
N THR A 205 8.11 1.63 1.56
CA THR A 205 9.12 2.57 2.02
C THR A 205 10.00 3.02 0.86
N TRP A 206 10.17 4.34 0.69
CA TRP A 206 11.15 4.91 -0.25
C TRP A 206 11.37 6.41 -0.04
N LEU A 207 10.29 7.18 0.10
CA LEU A 207 10.29 8.64 -0.04
C LEU A 207 11.24 9.35 0.94
N TRP A 208 11.51 8.71 2.07
CA TRP A 208 12.31 9.29 3.14
C TRP A 208 13.80 8.93 3.06
N TRP A 209 14.18 7.86 2.35
CA TRP A 209 15.55 7.35 2.28
C TRP A 209 16.54 8.32 1.64
N TYR A 210 16.10 9.17 0.72
CA TYR A 210 16.99 10.14 0.05
C TYR A 210 17.11 11.49 0.78
N ARG A 211 16.48 11.65 1.95
CA ARG A 211 16.53 12.94 2.69
C ARG A 211 17.92 13.17 3.30
N THR A 212 18.41 14.39 3.12
CA THR A 212 19.70 14.85 3.63
C THR A 212 19.57 16.20 4.34
N GLY A 213 20.62 16.60 5.07
CA GLY A 213 20.68 17.88 5.75
C GLY A 213 19.59 18.05 6.81
N PRO A 214 18.97 19.25 6.95
CA PRO A 214 17.97 19.51 7.99
C PRO A 214 16.72 18.62 7.95
N LYS A 215 16.44 17.95 6.82
CA LYS A 215 15.30 17.05 6.65
C LYS A 215 15.60 15.59 7.04
N GLN A 216 16.85 15.28 7.37
CA GLN A 216 17.28 13.95 7.78
C GLN A 216 16.79 13.65 9.22
N PRO A 217 16.06 12.54 9.44
CA PRO A 217 15.51 12.24 10.75
C PRO A 217 16.47 11.48 11.69
N TRP A 218 17.67 11.12 11.24
CA TRP A 218 18.73 10.53 12.05
C TRP A 218 20.00 11.40 12.04
N ASP A 219 20.83 11.20 13.06
CA ASP A 219 22.14 11.84 13.20
C ASP A 219 23.30 10.88 12.84
N TYR A 220 23.05 9.57 12.92
CA TYR A 220 23.96 8.47 12.60
C TYR A 220 23.21 7.28 11.98
N VAL A 221 23.94 6.41 11.28
CA VAL A 221 23.45 5.14 10.73
C VAL A 221 24.24 4.01 11.37
N GLN A 222 23.54 3.00 11.90
CA GLN A 222 24.15 1.80 12.46
C GLN A 222 24.01 0.64 11.46
N ASP A 223 25.15 0.00 11.17
CA ASP A 223 25.28 -1.19 10.31
C ASP A 223 26.05 -2.28 11.07
N GLY A 224 25.30 -3.18 11.71
CA GLY A 224 25.83 -4.11 12.70
C GLY A 224 26.45 -3.36 13.88
N ASP A 225 27.71 -3.62 14.16
CA ASP A 225 28.45 -2.96 15.26
C ASP A 225 29.02 -1.58 14.88
N ASN A 226 28.92 -1.18 13.61
CA ASN A 226 29.50 0.07 13.13
C ASN A 226 28.49 1.22 13.20
N ILE A 227 28.86 2.31 13.87
CA ILE A 227 28.10 3.57 13.89
C ILE A 227 28.80 4.56 12.96
N LEU A 228 28.12 4.93 11.88
CA LEU A 228 28.62 5.83 10.86
C LEU A 228 27.91 7.17 10.94
N LYS A 229 28.62 8.26 10.62
CA LYS A 229 27.99 9.58 10.55
C LYS A 229 26.95 9.64 9.44
N ASP A 230 27.23 8.98 8.33
CA ASP A 230 26.30 8.84 7.23
C ASP A 230 26.66 7.60 6.37
N MET A 231 25.76 7.22 5.46
CA MET A 231 25.92 6.10 4.53
C MET A 231 25.30 6.44 3.17
N ASP A 232 25.79 5.79 2.10
CA ASP A 232 25.10 5.76 0.81
C ASP A 232 23.63 5.34 0.97
N ARG A 233 22.71 6.08 0.35
CA ARG A 233 21.26 5.91 0.56
C ARG A 233 20.74 4.61 -0.04
N MET A 234 21.29 4.18 -1.17
CA MET A 234 20.87 2.94 -1.81
C MET A 234 21.37 1.74 -1.01
N LEU A 235 22.59 1.80 -0.48
CA LEU A 235 23.13 0.77 0.41
C LEU A 235 22.35 0.68 1.72
N ALA A 236 22.03 1.83 2.34
CA ALA A 236 21.22 1.87 3.55
C ALA A 236 19.82 1.29 3.30
N PHE A 237 19.17 1.71 2.20
CA PHE A 237 17.87 1.19 1.77
C PHE A 237 17.90 -0.32 1.56
N GLN A 238 18.90 -0.82 0.82
CA GLN A 238 19.06 -2.25 0.56
C GLN A 238 19.20 -3.02 1.87
N LYS A 239 20.06 -2.57 2.80
CA LYS A 239 20.26 -3.23 4.09
C LYS A 239 18.99 -3.24 4.92
N GLY A 240 18.31 -2.10 5.07
CA GLY A 240 17.06 -2.03 5.82
C GLY A 240 15.95 -2.89 5.21
N LEU A 241 15.84 -2.92 3.88
CA LEU A 241 14.87 -3.76 3.18
C LEU A 241 15.20 -5.26 3.34
N MET A 242 16.48 -5.63 3.35
CA MET A 242 16.90 -7.00 3.63
C MET A 242 16.57 -7.43 5.06
N THR A 243 16.67 -6.52 6.04
CA THR A 243 16.23 -6.78 7.42
C THR A 243 14.73 -7.01 7.49
N TRP A 244 13.93 -6.17 6.83
CA TRP A 244 12.49 -6.37 6.71
C TRP A 244 12.15 -7.70 6.04
N ALA A 245 12.81 -8.04 4.92
CA ALA A 245 12.55 -9.28 4.19
C ALA A 245 12.84 -10.52 5.05
N LYS A 246 13.98 -10.52 5.77
CA LYS A 246 14.31 -11.59 6.73
C LYS A 246 13.27 -11.73 7.83
N TRP A 247 12.76 -10.61 8.35
CA TRP A 247 11.71 -10.64 9.35
C TRP A 247 10.40 -11.22 8.79
N VAL A 248 10.02 -10.90 7.55
CA VAL A 248 8.87 -11.53 6.90
C VAL A 248 9.07 -13.05 6.81
N ASP A 249 10.24 -13.49 6.35
CA ASP A 249 10.55 -14.92 6.18
C ASP A 249 10.59 -15.69 7.51
N SER A 250 11.01 -15.06 8.61
CA SER A 250 11.18 -15.73 9.90
C SER A 250 10.00 -15.61 10.86
N GLU A 251 9.29 -14.47 10.85
CA GLU A 251 8.28 -14.14 11.85
C GLU A 251 6.84 -14.18 11.34
N VAL A 252 6.62 -14.15 10.02
CA VAL A 252 5.27 -14.12 9.44
C VAL A 252 4.86 -15.50 8.95
N ASP A 253 3.73 -16.00 9.46
CA ASP A 253 3.11 -17.21 8.94
C ASP A 253 2.40 -16.93 7.61
N LEU A 254 3.13 -17.10 6.51
CA LEU A 254 2.63 -16.88 5.15
C LEU A 254 1.51 -17.86 4.73
N THR A 255 1.19 -18.88 5.56
CA THR A 255 0.00 -19.73 5.35
C THR A 255 -1.28 -19.10 5.88
N LYS A 256 -1.17 -18.00 6.63
CA LYS A 256 -2.29 -17.23 7.21
C LYS A 256 -2.30 -15.78 6.76
N THR A 257 -1.12 -15.20 6.58
CA THR A 257 -0.95 -13.78 6.26
C THR A 257 -0.55 -13.59 4.80
N GLN A 258 -1.21 -12.67 4.12
CA GLN A 258 -0.78 -12.20 2.81
C GLN A 258 0.11 -10.97 2.99
N VAL A 259 1.29 -11.00 2.38
CA VAL A 259 2.24 -9.88 2.43
C VAL A 259 2.38 -9.28 1.04
N PHE A 260 2.31 -7.96 0.99
CA PHE A 260 2.51 -7.19 -0.22
C PHE A 260 3.49 -6.05 0.05
N PHE A 261 4.23 -5.66 -0.99
CA PHE A 261 5.10 -4.49 -0.96
C PHE A 261 4.75 -3.57 -2.13
N GLN A 262 4.33 -2.35 -1.83
CA GLN A 262 4.11 -1.30 -2.82
C GLN A 262 5.48 -0.75 -3.22
N GLY A 263 5.78 -0.80 -4.52
CA GLY A 263 7.01 -0.24 -5.06
C GLY A 263 7.13 1.27 -4.88
N ILE A 264 8.24 1.81 -5.41
CA ILE A 264 8.56 3.24 -5.38
C ILE A 264 7.48 4.03 -6.13
N SER A 265 6.90 5.05 -5.49
CA SER A 265 6.06 6.05 -6.19
C SER A 265 6.95 7.14 -6.81
N PRO A 266 6.68 7.61 -8.04
CA PRO A 266 7.51 8.61 -8.72
C PRO A 266 7.28 9.97 -8.09
N SER A 267 8.29 10.81 -8.25
CA SER A 267 8.11 12.26 -8.24
C SER A 267 8.11 12.79 -9.67
N HIS A 268 7.27 13.79 -9.96
CA HIS A 268 7.18 14.43 -11.28
C HIS A 268 7.78 15.84 -11.28
N TYR A 269 8.74 16.11 -10.39
CA TYR A 269 9.53 17.33 -10.42
C TYR A 269 10.51 17.27 -11.59
N LYS A 270 10.76 18.42 -12.22
CA LYS A 270 11.80 18.59 -13.25
C LYS A 270 13.10 19.07 -12.60
#